data_AF-A0A165HCH9-F1
#
_entry.id   AF-A0A165HCH9-F1
#
_cell.length_a   1.000
_cell.length_b   1.000
_cell.length_c   1.000
_cell.angle_alpha   90.00
_cell.angle_beta   90.00
_cell.angle_gamma   90.00
#
_symmetry.space_group_name_H-M   'P 1'
#
loop_
_entity.id
_entity.type
_entity.pdbx_description
1 polymer ?
#
loop_
_entity_poly.entity_id
_entity_poly.type
_entity_poly.pdbx_seq_one_letter_code
_entity_poly.pdbx_strand_id
1 'polypeptide(L)'
;MEAPWLDPGLSPSPPPIDPGLLLTMNLVEEIRDLMAVYDVESKEVDQLARGRRIKFLTHELSARPALHMPPPLAPAPQADTFLGSPPSSLPSSVPETQLPVPQTQPSCDTQSASLAFQAPLAPPDDRIDDSSSSQNEIGLTPLSKPRKKRPALKADLDDGAHPPKRVAGALTRLEKQGFDETDIRMKKTLQASREMLRTMQRLIGYAAGRTMPNSGGPPPDEEAGVGPFLIPNFHAKLTDIENLRIQQRAADAVLRTQMSEEGVVPPAYRPRWLDENVLIDLAQKSWPGMKAVWQTQVHDAKDNGAASALRRRQGKRRERRNIAADQIRKGIKEFCEDNQLNHALVELELVNEEWMGEEWSGDEEGIQTPAWRQSLFEKGSISAHMRDSPGRVEALELRRPVWMHPNLWEWFKAQRAGRPRTQKKPEKPRADLGNVSHRMPEVIPFDFMLNPQWAATQLPKWDESYWKRRTGWPTSLGTRAQHITASMLTAPTSGRS
;
A
#
# COMPACT_ATOMS: atom_id res chain seq x y z
N MET A 1 -81.02 14.98 2.02
CA MET A 1 -79.62 15.32 2.34
C MET A 1 -78.79 14.67 1.25
N GLU A 2 -78.36 15.45 0.27
CA GLU A 2 -77.61 14.96 -0.89
C GLU A 2 -76.13 15.24 -0.69
N ALA A 3 -75.28 14.29 -1.12
CA ALA A 3 -73.84 14.40 -0.96
C ALA A 3 -73.26 15.41 -1.97
N PRO A 4 -72.31 16.29 -1.56
CA PRO A 4 -71.64 17.19 -2.48
C PRO A 4 -70.66 16.43 -3.37
N TRP A 5 -70.58 16.89 -4.61
CA TRP A 5 -69.86 16.27 -5.71
C TRP A 5 -68.34 16.41 -5.53
N LEU A 6 -67.58 15.36 -5.87
CA LEU A 6 -66.12 15.42 -5.93
C LEU A 6 -65.67 16.09 -7.24
N ASP A 7 -64.77 17.05 -7.11
CA ASP A 7 -64.16 17.78 -8.23
C ASP A 7 -63.18 16.87 -9.01
N PRO A 8 -63.34 16.67 -10.34
CA PRO A 8 -62.44 15.80 -11.13
C PRO A 8 -61.02 16.37 -11.32
N GLY A 9 -60.73 17.60 -10.87
CA GLY A 9 -59.45 18.27 -11.13
C GLY A 9 -58.24 17.80 -10.30
N LEU A 10 -58.45 17.02 -9.23
CA LEU A 10 -57.38 16.65 -8.28
C LEU A 10 -56.67 15.32 -8.63
N SER A 11 -55.96 15.30 -9.76
CA SER A 11 -54.85 14.35 -9.93
C SER A 11 -53.73 14.69 -8.95
N PRO A 12 -53.35 13.80 -8.01
CA PRO A 12 -52.20 14.06 -7.16
C PRO A 12 -50.93 14.11 -8.03
N SER A 13 -50.16 15.19 -7.90
CA SER A 13 -48.81 15.25 -8.47
C SER A 13 -48.03 14.01 -8.03
N PRO A 14 -47.29 13.33 -8.93
CA PRO A 14 -46.36 12.31 -8.49
C PRO A 14 -45.38 12.92 -7.46
N PRO A 15 -44.97 12.16 -6.43
CA PRO A 15 -44.02 12.67 -5.45
C PRO A 15 -42.70 13.04 -6.16
N PRO A 16 -42.02 14.12 -5.77
CA PRO A 16 -40.75 14.50 -6.35
C PRO A 16 -39.75 13.35 -6.17
N ILE A 17 -39.23 12.83 -7.27
CA ILE A 17 -38.28 11.72 -7.26
C ILE A 17 -36.98 12.24 -6.62
N ASP A 18 -36.53 11.57 -5.56
CA ASP A 18 -35.27 11.91 -4.87
C ASP A 18 -34.09 11.90 -5.88
N PRO A 19 -33.36 13.01 -6.05
CA PRO A 19 -32.16 13.06 -6.89
C PRO A 19 -31.11 12.00 -6.50
N GLY A 20 -31.02 11.65 -5.22
CA GLY A 20 -30.14 10.58 -4.72
C GLY A 20 -30.56 9.20 -5.24
N LEU A 21 -31.87 8.93 -5.30
CA LEU A 21 -32.43 7.70 -5.86
C LEU A 21 -32.19 7.62 -7.38
N LEU A 22 -32.45 8.69 -8.12
CA LEU A 22 -32.19 8.77 -9.58
C LEU A 22 -30.71 8.49 -9.91
N LEU A 23 -29.79 9.15 -9.21
CA LEU A 23 -28.35 8.89 -9.39
C LEU A 23 -27.96 7.45 -9.06
N THR A 24 -28.64 6.82 -8.10
CA THR A 24 -28.39 5.43 -7.69
C THR A 24 -28.94 4.44 -8.72
N MET A 25 -30.12 4.71 -9.29
CA MET A 25 -30.69 3.93 -10.40
C MET A 25 -29.81 4.00 -11.65
N ASN A 26 -29.36 5.19 -12.04
CA ASN A 26 -28.48 5.38 -13.20
C ASN A 26 -27.15 4.60 -13.05
N LEU A 27 -26.56 4.58 -11.85
CA LEU A 27 -25.35 3.78 -11.58
C LEU A 27 -25.61 2.27 -11.70
N VAL A 28 -26.76 1.78 -11.23
CA VAL A 28 -27.16 0.37 -11.33
C VAL A 28 -27.41 -0.04 -12.79
N GLU A 29 -28.00 0.85 -13.59
CA GLU A 29 -28.17 0.64 -15.04
C GLU A 29 -26.83 0.64 -15.78
N GLU A 30 -25.93 1.60 -15.51
CA GLU A 30 -24.59 1.61 -16.13
C GLU A 30 -23.79 0.34 -15.78
N ILE A 31 -23.86 -0.14 -14.53
CA ILE A 31 -23.24 -1.42 -14.13
C ILE A 31 -23.86 -2.60 -14.90
N ARG A 32 -25.20 -2.64 -15.05
CA ARG A 32 -25.90 -3.72 -15.76
C ARG A 32 -25.49 -3.77 -17.23
N ASP A 33 -25.48 -2.62 -17.91
CA ASP A 33 -25.15 -2.54 -19.34
C ASP A 33 -23.69 -2.90 -19.60
N LEU A 34 -22.77 -2.46 -18.73
CA LEU A 34 -21.37 -2.88 -18.80
C LEU A 34 -21.20 -4.38 -18.56
N MET A 35 -21.91 -4.95 -17.59
CA MET A 35 -21.87 -6.39 -17.29
C MET A 35 -22.47 -7.26 -18.41
N ALA A 36 -23.49 -6.77 -19.13
CA ALA A 36 -24.16 -7.54 -20.20
C ALA A 36 -23.24 -7.91 -21.38
N VAL A 37 -22.14 -7.16 -21.56
CA VAL A 37 -21.15 -7.36 -22.64
C VAL A 37 -19.71 -7.50 -22.11
N TYR A 38 -19.55 -7.75 -20.81
CA TYR A 38 -18.24 -7.95 -20.18
C TYR A 38 -17.82 -9.42 -20.20
N ASP A 39 -16.68 -9.69 -20.84
CA ASP A 39 -16.02 -11.00 -20.80
C ASP A 39 -14.86 -10.97 -19.79
N VAL A 40 -14.96 -11.83 -18.77
CA VAL A 40 -13.98 -11.95 -17.68
C VAL A 40 -12.66 -12.61 -18.13
N GLU A 41 -12.68 -13.40 -19.21
CA GLU A 41 -11.52 -14.13 -19.71
C GLU A 41 -10.78 -13.37 -20.84
N SER A 42 -11.44 -12.38 -21.46
CA SER A 42 -10.83 -11.55 -22.49
C SER A 42 -9.71 -10.66 -21.95
N LYS A 43 -8.63 -10.57 -22.75
CA LYS A 43 -7.46 -9.71 -22.51
C LYS A 43 -7.45 -8.44 -23.37
N GLU A 44 -8.53 -8.20 -24.12
CA GLU A 44 -8.66 -7.00 -24.93
C GLU A 44 -8.73 -5.76 -24.05
N VAL A 45 -8.13 -4.66 -24.52
CA VAL A 45 -8.01 -3.41 -23.76
C VAL A 45 -9.39 -2.90 -23.32
N ASP A 46 -10.38 -3.00 -24.19
CA ASP A 46 -11.76 -2.58 -23.92
C ASP A 46 -12.44 -3.43 -22.84
N GLN A 47 -12.19 -4.74 -22.81
CA GLN A 47 -12.75 -5.63 -21.78
C GLN A 47 -12.06 -5.40 -20.42
N LEU A 48 -10.76 -5.16 -20.42
CA LEU A 48 -10.02 -4.73 -19.22
C LEU A 48 -10.49 -3.35 -18.73
N ALA A 49 -10.83 -2.43 -19.62
CA ALA A 49 -11.40 -1.12 -19.28
C ALA A 49 -12.82 -1.24 -18.70
N ARG A 50 -13.71 -2.03 -19.32
CA ARG A 50 -15.06 -2.36 -18.78
C ARG A 50 -14.96 -2.97 -17.39
N GLY A 51 -14.10 -3.98 -17.20
CA GLY A 51 -13.88 -4.61 -15.89
C GLY A 51 -13.37 -3.64 -14.81
N ARG A 52 -12.58 -2.62 -15.17
CA ARG A 52 -12.18 -1.53 -14.26
C ARG A 52 -13.34 -0.57 -13.98
N ARG A 53 -14.13 -0.19 -15.00
CA ARG A 53 -15.30 0.69 -14.85
C ARG A 53 -16.38 0.05 -13.96
N ILE A 54 -16.70 -1.22 -14.15
CA ILE A 54 -17.63 -1.98 -13.30
C ILE A 54 -17.17 -1.96 -11.83
N LYS A 55 -15.87 -2.22 -11.57
CA LYS A 55 -15.30 -2.16 -10.21
C LYS A 55 -15.41 -0.75 -9.60
N PHE A 56 -15.13 0.29 -10.38
CA PHE A 56 -15.25 1.68 -9.93
C PHE A 56 -16.69 2.06 -9.58
N LEU A 57 -17.65 1.77 -10.47
CA LEU A 57 -19.07 2.06 -10.25
C LEU A 57 -19.66 1.27 -9.08
N THR A 58 -19.25 0.01 -8.91
CA THR A 58 -19.65 -0.82 -7.75
C THR A 58 -19.10 -0.24 -6.45
N HIS A 59 -17.87 0.30 -6.46
CA HIS A 59 -17.29 0.99 -5.31
C HIS A 59 -18.05 2.30 -4.98
N GLU A 60 -18.31 3.15 -5.99
CA GLU A 60 -19.18 4.34 -5.88
C GLU A 60 -20.55 4.01 -5.27
N LEU A 61 -21.20 2.95 -5.75
CA LEU A 61 -22.48 2.47 -5.24
C LEU A 61 -22.39 2.02 -3.77
N SER A 62 -21.31 1.31 -3.41
CA SER A 62 -21.09 0.83 -2.03
C SER A 62 -20.67 1.90 -1.02
N ALA A 63 -20.10 3.02 -1.50
CA ALA A 63 -19.63 4.12 -0.67
C ALA A 63 -20.75 5.12 -0.30
N ARG A 64 -21.93 4.98 -0.89
CA ARG A 64 -23.09 5.84 -0.61
C ARG A 64 -23.75 5.45 0.72
N PRO A 65 -24.16 6.43 1.57
CA PRO A 65 -24.98 6.14 2.73
C PRO A 65 -26.27 5.44 2.30
N ALA A 66 -26.66 4.38 3.03
CA ALA A 66 -27.99 3.80 2.86
C ALA A 66 -29.04 4.90 3.11
N LEU A 67 -30.05 4.98 2.25
CA LEU A 67 -31.20 5.86 2.42
C LEU A 67 -32.07 5.34 3.58
N HIS A 68 -31.60 5.54 4.81
CA HIS A 68 -32.41 5.40 6.02
C HIS A 68 -33.41 6.54 6.07
N MET A 69 -34.57 6.32 5.46
CA MET A 69 -35.81 6.88 5.97
C MET A 69 -36.03 6.34 7.38
N PRO A 70 -35.98 7.16 8.44
CA PRO A 70 -36.46 6.71 9.74
C PRO A 70 -37.98 6.45 9.63
N PRO A 71 -38.52 5.44 10.32
CA PRO A 71 -39.97 5.31 10.45
C PRO A 71 -40.53 6.58 11.12
N PRO A 72 -41.72 7.07 10.74
CA PRO A 72 -42.28 8.26 11.35
C PRO A 72 -42.55 8.01 12.84
N LEU A 73 -41.84 8.74 13.70
CA LEU A 73 -42.14 8.72 15.13
C LEU A 73 -43.53 9.33 15.36
N ALA A 74 -44.39 8.58 16.04
CA ALA A 74 -45.60 9.11 16.64
C ALA A 74 -45.25 10.22 17.67
N PRO A 75 -46.10 11.24 17.85
CA PRO A 75 -45.79 12.36 18.72
C PRO A 75 -45.77 11.95 20.19
N ALA A 76 -44.68 12.28 20.89
CA ALA A 76 -44.61 12.18 22.35
C ALA A 76 -45.30 13.42 22.99
N PRO A 77 -46.01 13.24 24.12
CA PRO A 77 -46.65 14.36 24.82
C PRO A 77 -45.65 15.22 25.60
N GLN A 78 -46.02 16.47 25.85
CA GLN A 78 -45.25 17.43 26.63
C GLN A 78 -45.24 17.10 28.13
N ALA A 79 -44.12 17.37 28.80
CA ALA A 79 -44.07 17.63 30.24
C ALA A 79 -42.92 18.57 30.59
N ASP A 80 -43.32 19.74 31.09
CA ASP A 80 -42.53 20.90 31.49
C ASP A 80 -41.56 20.72 32.70
N THR A 81 -40.61 21.67 32.79
CA THR A 81 -40.25 22.43 34.03
C THR A 81 -39.03 22.05 34.93
N PHE A 82 -37.97 22.88 34.77
CA PHE A 82 -37.18 23.63 35.78
C PHE A 82 -35.85 23.15 36.44
N LEU A 83 -34.96 24.16 36.62
CA LEU A 83 -33.75 24.31 37.50
C LEU A 83 -32.50 23.43 37.18
N GLY A 84 -31.25 23.92 37.24
CA GLY A 84 -30.67 25.26 37.45
C GLY A 84 -29.12 25.20 37.49
N SER A 85 -28.40 26.27 37.12
CA SER A 85 -26.91 26.39 37.19
C SER A 85 -26.46 27.01 38.55
N PRO A 86 -25.16 27.04 38.99
CA PRO A 86 -23.98 27.59 38.29
C PRO A 86 -22.60 26.88 38.58
N PRO A 87 -21.43 27.37 38.10
CA PRO A 87 -20.12 26.67 38.13
C PRO A 87 -19.10 27.24 39.16
N SER A 88 -17.88 26.67 39.24
CA SER A 88 -16.72 27.28 39.94
C SER A 88 -15.34 26.86 39.35
N SER A 89 -14.26 27.50 39.81
CA SER A 89 -13.03 27.79 39.05
C SER A 89 -11.71 27.16 39.59
N LEU A 90 -10.63 27.35 38.81
CA LEU A 90 -9.17 27.11 39.07
C LEU A 90 -8.61 27.98 40.25
N PRO A 91 -7.29 28.06 40.60
CA PRO A 91 -6.04 27.44 40.07
C PRO A 91 -4.98 26.98 41.13
N SER A 92 -3.76 26.56 40.74
CA SER A 92 -2.50 26.75 41.52
C SER A 92 -1.18 26.53 40.72
N SER A 93 -0.04 27.00 41.26
CA SER A 93 1.32 27.08 40.65
C SER A 93 2.41 27.10 41.78
N VAL A 94 3.75 27.25 41.61
CA VAL A 94 4.57 27.81 40.52
C VAL A 94 5.83 27.00 40.07
N PRO A 95 7.06 27.09 40.65
CA PRO A 95 8.20 27.41 39.77
C PRO A 95 9.48 26.53 39.80
N GLU A 96 10.27 26.72 38.73
CA GLU A 96 11.75 26.75 38.57
C GLU A 96 12.74 25.89 39.38
N THR A 97 13.75 25.37 38.64
CA THR A 97 15.19 25.54 38.95
C THR A 97 15.99 25.62 37.63
N GLN A 98 17.12 26.33 37.61
CA GLN A 98 17.86 26.72 36.39
C GLN A 98 19.31 26.14 36.29
N LEU A 99 19.84 26.11 35.04
CA LEU A 99 21.27 26.23 34.64
C LEU A 99 22.28 25.09 34.98
N PRO A 100 23.51 25.05 34.36
CA PRO A 100 24.05 25.80 33.21
C PRO A 100 24.69 24.95 32.07
N VAL A 101 25.07 25.63 30.98
CA VAL A 101 25.92 25.17 29.86
C VAL A 101 27.36 25.66 30.04
N PRO A 102 28.38 24.97 29.48
CA PRO A 102 29.61 25.62 29.01
C PRO A 102 29.83 25.47 27.49
N GLN A 103 30.24 26.58 26.86
CA GLN A 103 30.67 26.63 25.46
C GLN A 103 32.16 26.26 25.33
N THR A 104 32.59 25.67 24.21
CA THR A 104 33.96 25.88 23.71
C THR A 104 34.09 25.61 22.20
N GLN A 105 34.57 26.63 21.50
CA GLN A 105 35.11 26.68 20.14
C GLN A 105 36.01 27.95 20.10
N PRO A 106 36.86 28.19 19.07
CA PRO A 106 37.19 27.37 17.90
C PRO A 106 38.72 27.15 17.71
N SER A 107 39.12 26.45 16.65
CA SER A 107 40.21 26.91 15.77
C SER A 107 40.06 26.30 14.38
N CYS A 108 40.41 27.08 13.36
CA CYS A 108 40.46 26.64 11.96
C CYS A 108 41.72 25.81 11.68
N ASP A 109 41.70 25.01 10.62
CA ASP A 109 42.66 25.25 9.53
C ASP A 109 42.21 24.69 8.17
N THR A 110 42.74 25.31 7.11
CA THR A 110 42.33 25.10 5.71
C THR A 110 43.29 24.17 4.98
N GLN A 111 42.78 23.25 4.14
CA GLN A 111 43.46 22.91 2.87
C GLN A 111 42.56 22.21 1.84
N SER A 112 42.75 22.60 0.58
CA SER A 112 41.99 22.18 -0.59
C SER A 112 42.54 20.91 -1.23
N ALA A 113 41.67 20.07 -1.80
CA ALA A 113 42.07 19.11 -2.84
C ALA A 113 40.89 18.81 -3.79
N SER A 114 40.90 19.41 -4.98
CA SER A 114 40.03 18.99 -6.08
C SER A 114 40.55 17.69 -6.68
N LEU A 115 39.74 16.63 -6.69
CA LEU A 115 39.96 15.47 -7.55
C LEU A 115 38.68 15.11 -8.29
N ALA A 116 38.67 15.37 -9.61
CA ALA A 116 37.64 14.89 -10.51
C ALA A 116 37.86 13.40 -10.74
N PHE A 117 36.91 12.56 -10.32
CA PHE A 117 36.88 11.15 -10.69
C PHE A 117 35.89 10.93 -11.84
N GLN A 118 36.43 10.66 -13.03
CA GLN A 118 35.67 10.07 -14.13
C GLN A 118 35.46 8.58 -13.81
N ALA A 119 34.21 8.17 -13.62
CA ALA A 119 33.85 6.76 -13.51
C ALA A 119 33.60 6.17 -14.92
N PRO A 120 34.15 5.00 -15.29
CA PRO A 120 33.95 4.41 -16.61
C PRO A 120 32.50 4.00 -16.89
N LEU A 121 32.05 4.23 -18.13
CA LEU A 121 30.75 3.81 -18.64
C LEU A 121 30.75 2.32 -19.01
N ALA A 122 30.19 1.48 -18.14
CA ALA A 122 29.65 0.17 -18.48
C ALA A 122 28.33 -0.04 -17.72
N PRO A 123 27.26 -0.58 -18.35
CA PRO A 123 26.01 -0.82 -17.65
C PRO A 123 26.15 -2.02 -16.69
N PRO A 124 25.69 -1.93 -15.43
CA PRO A 124 25.48 -3.13 -14.63
C PRO A 124 24.35 -3.96 -15.25
N ASP A 125 24.61 -5.23 -15.52
CA ASP A 125 23.62 -6.21 -15.99
C ASP A 125 22.74 -6.62 -14.79
N ASP A 126 21.83 -5.72 -14.38
CA ASP A 126 20.86 -5.92 -13.29
C ASP A 126 19.74 -6.90 -13.71
N ARG A 127 20.14 -8.10 -14.11
CA ARG A 127 19.27 -9.26 -14.29
C ARG A 127 19.20 -10.07 -12.99
N ILE A 128 18.39 -9.58 -12.06
CA ILE A 128 17.88 -10.42 -10.97
C ILE A 128 16.61 -11.11 -11.47
N ASP A 129 16.68 -12.44 -11.59
CA ASP A 129 15.56 -13.33 -11.91
C ASP A 129 14.56 -13.33 -10.74
N ASP A 130 13.53 -12.49 -10.80
CA ASP A 130 12.48 -12.34 -9.77
C ASP A 130 11.45 -13.50 -9.82
N SER A 131 11.95 -14.73 -9.91
CA SER A 131 11.18 -15.96 -9.94
C SER A 131 10.94 -16.56 -8.55
N SER A 132 10.64 -15.75 -7.53
CA SER A 132 10.02 -16.27 -6.29
C SER A 132 9.22 -15.23 -5.48
N SER A 133 8.04 -15.67 -5.00
CA SER A 133 7.19 -14.97 -4.01
C SER A 133 6.23 -13.86 -4.48
N SER A 134 5.54 -14.05 -5.60
CA SER A 134 4.26 -13.37 -5.89
C SER A 134 3.04 -14.26 -5.62
N GLN A 135 2.57 -14.33 -4.37
CA GLN A 135 1.25 -14.89 -4.02
C GLN A 135 0.59 -14.18 -2.82
N ASN A 136 -0.16 -13.10 -3.10
CA ASN A 136 -1.59 -12.96 -2.76
C ASN A 136 -2.03 -11.49 -2.91
N GLU A 137 -2.78 -11.17 -3.97
CA GLU A 137 -4.10 -10.54 -3.84
C GLU A 137 -5.03 -11.10 -4.95
N ILE A 138 -6.33 -11.14 -4.63
CA ILE A 138 -7.33 -12.08 -5.16
C ILE A 138 -7.85 -11.68 -6.56
N GLY A 139 -8.00 -12.65 -7.47
CA GLY A 139 -9.25 -12.71 -8.27
C GLY A 139 -9.21 -12.80 -9.79
N LEU A 140 -8.43 -13.71 -10.40
CA LEU A 140 -8.80 -14.37 -11.67
C LEU A 140 -8.34 -15.84 -11.65
N THR A 141 -9.13 -16.72 -12.25
CA THR A 141 -8.89 -18.18 -12.34
C THR A 141 -7.74 -18.52 -13.28
N PRO A 142 -6.67 -19.22 -12.83
CA PRO A 142 -5.63 -19.67 -13.75
C PRO A 142 -6.08 -20.95 -14.48
N LEU A 143 -6.24 -20.84 -15.80
CA LEU A 143 -6.51 -21.98 -16.68
C LEU A 143 -5.49 -23.10 -16.46
N SER A 144 -5.98 -24.31 -16.18
CA SER A 144 -5.17 -25.42 -15.68
C SER A 144 -4.26 -26.02 -16.77
N LYS A 145 -2.96 -25.70 -16.72
CA LYS A 145 -1.95 -26.47 -17.48
C LYS A 145 -1.81 -27.88 -16.87
N PRO A 146 -1.91 -28.96 -17.65
CA PRO A 146 -1.89 -30.33 -17.11
C PRO A 146 -0.52 -30.68 -16.51
N ARG A 147 -0.51 -31.05 -15.22
CA ARG A 147 0.69 -31.60 -14.56
C ARG A 147 1.10 -32.92 -15.20
N LYS A 148 2.27 -32.97 -15.84
CA LYS A 148 2.95 -34.23 -16.19
C LYS A 148 3.22 -35.01 -14.91
N LYS A 149 2.52 -36.12 -14.70
CA LYS A 149 2.81 -37.08 -13.62
C LYS A 149 4.20 -37.69 -13.89
N ARG A 150 5.16 -37.52 -12.98
CA ARG A 150 6.37 -38.36 -12.97
C ARG A 150 5.99 -39.77 -12.48
N PRO A 151 6.55 -40.86 -13.03
CA PRO A 151 6.36 -42.20 -12.48
C PRO A 151 6.92 -42.27 -11.06
N ALA A 152 6.20 -42.91 -10.15
CA ALA A 152 6.72 -43.23 -8.84
C ALA A 152 7.53 -44.53 -8.92
N LEU A 153 8.85 -44.45 -8.72
CA LEU A 153 9.60 -45.63 -8.30
C LEU A 153 9.24 -45.91 -6.84
N LYS A 154 8.76 -47.12 -6.53
CA LYS A 154 8.70 -47.59 -5.15
C LYS A 154 10.13 -47.89 -4.69
N ALA A 155 10.50 -47.31 -3.57
CA ALA A 155 11.59 -47.78 -2.73
C ALA A 155 11.04 -47.81 -1.30
N ASP A 156 10.53 -48.98 -0.91
CA ASP A 156 10.05 -49.21 0.44
C ASP A 156 11.27 -49.31 1.37
N LEU A 157 11.44 -48.29 2.22
CA LEU A 157 12.26 -48.32 3.42
C LEU A 157 11.48 -47.55 4.49
N ASP A 158 10.59 -48.30 5.12
CA ASP A 158 9.75 -47.87 6.25
C ASP A 158 10.60 -47.90 7.52
N ASP A 159 10.97 -46.73 8.04
CA ASP A 159 11.39 -46.57 9.43
C ASP A 159 11.12 -45.12 9.89
N GLY A 160 10.66 -44.95 11.14
CA GLY A 160 10.37 -43.64 11.73
C GLY A 160 8.89 -43.19 11.69
N ALA A 161 8.07 -43.84 12.53
CA ALA A 161 6.82 -43.34 13.15
C ALA A 161 6.13 -42.14 12.45
N HIS A 162 5.36 -42.41 11.40
CA HIS A 162 4.48 -41.39 10.81
C HIS A 162 3.34 -41.04 11.79
N PRO A 163 3.15 -39.76 12.18
CA PRO A 163 1.99 -39.36 12.96
C PRO A 163 0.70 -39.62 12.16
N PRO A 164 -0.42 -39.98 12.82
CA PRO A 164 -1.64 -40.39 12.15
C PRO A 164 -2.15 -39.31 11.18
N LYS A 165 -2.65 -39.73 10.01
CA LYS A 165 -3.22 -38.85 8.98
C LYS A 165 -4.46 -38.13 9.54
N ARG A 166 -4.24 -36.93 10.07
CA ARG A 166 -5.26 -36.11 10.73
C ARG A 166 -6.33 -35.64 9.74
N VAL A 167 -7.59 -35.61 10.20
CA VAL A 167 -8.73 -35.11 9.44
C VAL A 167 -8.69 -33.58 9.44
N ALA A 168 -8.45 -32.97 8.28
CA ALA A 168 -8.52 -31.50 8.13
C ALA A 168 -9.92 -30.98 8.46
N GLY A 169 -10.02 -29.85 9.17
CA GLY A 169 -11.26 -29.33 9.75
C GLY A 169 -12.31 -28.95 8.71
N ALA A 170 -13.60 -29.02 9.05
CA ALA A 170 -14.69 -28.79 8.10
C ALA A 170 -14.63 -27.41 7.41
N LEU A 171 -14.25 -26.37 8.15
CA LEU A 171 -14.06 -25.00 7.62
C LEU A 171 -12.90 -24.85 6.63
N THR A 172 -11.87 -25.69 6.70
CA THR A 172 -10.71 -25.55 5.82
C THR A 172 -10.91 -26.20 4.46
N ARG A 173 -12.00 -26.94 4.30
CA ARG A 173 -12.48 -27.56 3.05
C ARG A 173 -13.60 -26.79 2.36
N LEU A 174 -14.24 -25.83 3.05
CA LEU A 174 -15.35 -25.04 2.49
C LEU A 174 -14.85 -24.03 1.44
N GLU A 175 -15.51 -24.02 0.28
CA GLU A 175 -15.26 -23.04 -0.78
C GLU A 175 -15.73 -21.64 -0.38
N LYS A 176 -15.15 -20.60 -1.00
CA LYS A 176 -15.40 -19.20 -0.61
C LYS A 176 -16.87 -18.77 -0.71
N GLN A 177 -17.69 -19.47 -1.50
CA GLN A 177 -19.12 -19.18 -1.69
C GLN A 177 -19.99 -19.58 -0.49
N GLY A 178 -19.47 -20.41 0.44
CA GLY A 178 -20.17 -20.84 1.66
C GLY A 178 -19.81 -20.06 2.93
N PHE A 179 -19.29 -18.83 2.79
CA PHE A 179 -18.99 -17.94 3.92
C PHE A 179 -19.87 -16.69 3.87
N ASP A 180 -20.59 -16.43 4.95
CA ASP A 180 -21.21 -15.13 5.19
C ASP A 180 -20.14 -14.07 5.61
N GLU A 181 -20.57 -12.82 5.79
CA GLU A 181 -19.67 -11.74 6.20
C GLU A 181 -19.06 -11.97 7.59
N THR A 182 -19.79 -12.64 8.50
CA THR A 182 -19.29 -12.99 9.84
C THR A 182 -18.23 -14.08 9.74
N ASP A 183 -18.41 -15.09 8.89
CA ASP A 183 -17.39 -16.10 8.59
C ASP A 183 -16.14 -15.47 7.95
N ILE A 184 -16.28 -14.55 7.01
CA ILE A 184 -15.15 -13.81 6.43
C ILE A 184 -14.43 -13.03 7.53
N ARG A 185 -15.18 -12.37 8.42
CA ARG A 185 -14.63 -11.66 9.58
C ARG A 185 -13.97 -12.63 10.56
N MET A 186 -14.55 -13.78 10.90
CA MET A 186 -13.97 -14.77 11.82
C MET A 186 -12.73 -15.42 11.23
N LYS A 187 -12.72 -15.74 9.93
CA LYS A 187 -11.51 -16.12 9.20
C LYS A 187 -10.46 -15.02 9.28
N LYS A 188 -10.86 -13.76 9.08
CA LYS A 188 -9.94 -12.62 9.22
C LYS A 188 -9.50 -12.40 10.68
N THR A 189 -10.27 -12.80 11.68
CA THR A 189 -9.94 -12.65 13.11
C THR A 189 -9.08 -13.80 13.66
N LEU A 190 -9.28 -15.03 13.18
CA LEU A 190 -8.60 -16.23 13.67
C LEU A 190 -7.44 -16.68 12.75
N GLN A 191 -7.54 -16.46 11.43
CA GLN A 191 -6.47 -16.75 10.46
C GLN A 191 -5.59 -15.52 10.19
N ALA A 192 -6.19 -14.41 9.78
CA ALA A 192 -5.44 -13.24 9.28
C ALA A 192 -5.07 -12.25 10.39
N SER A 193 -5.84 -12.23 11.48
CA SER A 193 -5.44 -11.60 12.71
C SER A 193 -4.61 -12.62 13.47
N ARG A 194 -3.36 -12.23 13.65
CA ARG A 194 -2.89 -11.84 14.98
C ARG A 194 -3.14 -12.87 16.08
N GLU A 195 -4.35 -13.25 16.48
CA GLU A 195 -4.50 -14.15 17.64
C GLU A 195 -3.79 -15.50 17.49
N MET A 196 -3.95 -16.25 16.39
CA MET A 196 -3.21 -17.50 16.20
C MET A 196 -1.70 -17.26 16.08
N LEU A 197 -1.29 -16.31 15.22
CA LEU A 197 0.12 -15.98 14.98
C LEU A 197 0.83 -15.43 16.23
N ARG A 198 0.21 -14.51 16.97
CA ARG A 198 0.68 -13.95 18.25
C ARG A 198 0.74 -15.02 19.33
N THR A 199 -0.21 -15.95 19.36
CA THR A 199 -0.21 -17.04 20.34
C THR A 199 0.96 -17.98 20.06
N MET A 200 1.19 -18.35 18.80
CA MET A 200 2.39 -19.10 18.40
C MET A 200 3.67 -18.33 18.73
N GLN A 201 3.76 -17.04 18.36
CA GLN A 201 4.89 -16.17 18.68
C GLN A 201 5.17 -16.08 20.20
N ARG A 202 4.14 -15.90 21.02
CA ARG A 202 4.25 -15.86 22.49
C ARG A 202 4.71 -17.21 23.05
N LEU A 203 4.17 -18.32 22.55
CA LEU A 203 4.54 -19.67 22.99
C LEU A 203 6.00 -20.02 22.70
N ILE A 204 6.58 -19.47 21.62
CA ILE A 204 7.99 -19.66 21.28
C ILE A 204 8.93 -18.61 21.90
N GLY A 205 8.40 -17.60 22.60
CA GLY A 205 9.20 -16.50 23.16
C GLY A 205 9.72 -15.52 22.11
N TYR A 206 8.91 -15.22 21.08
CA TYR A 206 9.22 -14.22 20.06
C TYR A 206 8.58 -12.86 20.36
N ALA A 207 9.40 -11.85 20.61
CA ALA A 207 8.99 -10.45 20.62
C ALA A 207 9.06 -9.82 19.21
N ALA A 208 8.12 -8.93 18.89
CA ALA A 208 7.95 -8.42 17.53
C ALA A 208 9.15 -7.57 17.07
N GLY A 209 9.83 -8.00 16.00
CA GLY A 209 11.01 -7.32 15.47
C GLY A 209 12.34 -7.75 16.13
N ARG A 210 12.28 -8.61 17.15
CA ARG A 210 13.46 -9.27 17.74
C ARG A 210 13.87 -10.50 16.93
N THR A 211 14.90 -11.21 17.38
CA THR A 211 15.40 -12.44 16.75
C THR A 211 14.40 -13.58 16.92
N MET A 212 14.14 -14.35 15.86
CA MET A 212 13.23 -15.50 15.88
C MET A 212 13.94 -16.71 16.51
N PRO A 213 13.45 -17.23 17.65
CA PRO A 213 14.03 -18.42 18.28
C PRO A 213 13.96 -19.63 17.35
N ASN A 214 14.96 -20.51 17.40
CA ASN A 214 15.00 -21.71 16.56
C ASN A 214 15.88 -22.80 17.19
N SER A 215 15.55 -24.07 16.96
CA SER A 215 16.33 -25.22 17.42
C SER A 215 17.73 -25.21 16.79
N GLY A 216 18.77 -25.32 17.62
CA GLY A 216 20.18 -25.10 17.22
C GLY A 216 20.53 -23.66 16.84
N GLY A 217 19.66 -22.69 17.17
CA GLY A 217 19.82 -21.26 16.89
C GLY A 217 19.69 -20.39 18.14
N PRO A 218 19.26 -19.12 17.98
CA PRO A 218 19.14 -18.18 19.10
C PRO A 218 18.04 -18.61 20.09
N PRO A 219 18.21 -18.32 21.39
CA PRO A 219 17.21 -18.63 22.42
C PRO A 219 15.97 -17.71 22.30
N PRO A 220 14.90 -18.02 23.06
CA PRO A 220 13.79 -17.10 23.33
C PRO A 220 14.26 -15.70 23.75
N ASP A 221 13.49 -14.67 23.36
CA ASP A 221 13.80 -13.27 23.64
C ASP A 221 13.43 -12.88 25.08
N GLU A 222 14.29 -12.11 25.76
CA GLU A 222 14.08 -11.69 27.15
C GLU A 222 12.82 -10.82 27.33
N GLU A 223 12.46 -10.01 26.32
CA GLU A 223 11.24 -9.18 26.35
C GLU A 223 9.96 -9.99 26.14
N ALA A 224 10.07 -11.27 25.74
CA ALA A 224 8.92 -12.17 25.69
C ALA A 224 8.49 -12.70 27.09
N GLY A 225 9.28 -12.40 28.13
CA GLY A 225 8.99 -12.72 29.53
C GLY A 225 9.58 -14.04 30.01
N VAL A 226 9.10 -14.53 31.15
CA VAL A 226 9.55 -15.79 31.75
C VAL A 226 8.50 -16.88 31.52
N GLY A 227 8.88 -17.96 30.86
CA GLY A 227 8.02 -19.13 30.69
C GLY A 227 8.73 -20.34 30.08
N PRO A 228 8.12 -21.54 30.15
CA PRO A 228 8.58 -22.70 29.41
C PRO A 228 8.26 -22.52 27.92
N PHE A 229 9.14 -21.83 27.20
CA PHE A 229 9.01 -21.58 25.77
C PHE A 229 9.18 -22.87 24.96
N LEU A 230 8.43 -22.98 23.87
CA LEU A 230 8.53 -24.06 22.90
C LEU A 230 9.45 -23.62 21.77
N ILE A 231 10.61 -24.25 21.62
CA ILE A 231 11.55 -23.85 20.57
C ILE A 231 11.10 -24.46 19.22
N PRO A 232 10.86 -23.66 18.17
CA PRO A 232 10.49 -24.17 16.85
C PRO A 232 11.72 -24.71 16.11
N ASN A 233 11.50 -25.62 15.17
CA ASN A 233 12.54 -26.11 14.28
C ASN A 233 12.18 -25.77 12.83
N PHE A 234 12.65 -24.62 12.36
CA PHE A 234 12.35 -24.17 11.00
C PHE A 234 13.12 -24.93 9.91
N HIS A 235 14.14 -25.72 10.26
CA HIS A 235 14.79 -26.65 9.34
C HIS A 235 13.94 -27.91 9.10
N ALA A 236 13.24 -28.39 10.14
CA ALA A 236 12.36 -29.55 10.08
C ALA A 236 11.06 -29.30 9.29
N LYS A 237 10.28 -30.37 9.09
CA LYS A 237 8.95 -30.32 8.49
C LYS A 237 7.95 -29.69 9.46
N LEU A 238 6.86 -29.12 8.94
CA LEU A 238 5.75 -28.61 9.76
C LEU A 238 5.06 -29.71 10.59
N THR A 239 5.16 -30.96 10.13
CA THR A 239 4.64 -32.16 10.78
C THR A 239 5.63 -32.82 11.74
N ASP A 240 6.76 -32.16 12.04
CA ASP A 240 7.72 -32.63 13.03
C ASP A 240 7.17 -32.45 14.46
N ILE A 241 7.60 -33.27 15.41
CA ILE A 241 7.00 -33.37 16.76
C ILE A 241 7.08 -32.04 17.50
N GLU A 242 8.22 -31.33 17.43
CA GLU A 242 8.42 -30.02 18.06
C GLU A 242 7.45 -28.98 17.48
N ASN A 243 7.36 -28.93 16.15
CA ASN A 243 6.52 -27.99 15.42
C ASN A 243 5.03 -28.27 15.58
N LEU A 244 4.62 -29.55 15.63
CA LEU A 244 3.23 -29.97 15.89
C LEU A 244 2.80 -29.59 17.31
N ARG A 245 3.68 -29.76 18.31
CA ARG A 245 3.41 -29.39 19.70
C ARG A 245 3.13 -27.90 19.85
N ILE A 246 3.83 -27.05 19.10
CA ILE A 246 3.57 -25.60 19.04
C ILE A 246 2.17 -25.32 18.46
N GLN A 247 1.79 -25.98 17.35
CA GLN A 247 0.47 -25.80 16.73
C GLN A 247 -0.66 -26.23 17.66
N GLN A 248 -0.53 -27.38 18.32
CA GLN A 248 -1.51 -27.89 19.29
C GLN A 248 -1.64 -26.96 20.49
N ARG A 249 -0.52 -26.55 21.12
CA ARG A 249 -0.54 -25.60 22.24
C ARG A 249 -1.10 -24.24 21.88
N ALA A 250 -0.91 -23.79 20.63
CA ALA A 250 -1.53 -22.56 20.14
C ALA A 250 -3.04 -22.72 19.93
N ALA A 251 -3.49 -23.86 19.39
CA ALA A 251 -4.91 -24.19 19.31
C ALA A 251 -5.57 -24.25 20.71
N ASP A 252 -4.97 -24.95 21.68
CA ASP A 252 -5.45 -25.02 23.08
C ASP A 252 -5.58 -23.64 23.74
N ALA A 253 -4.61 -22.74 23.48
CA ALA A 253 -4.59 -21.41 24.04
C ALA A 253 -5.65 -20.51 23.38
N VAL A 254 -5.75 -20.51 22.05
CA VAL A 254 -6.78 -19.77 21.32
C VAL A 254 -8.18 -20.29 21.68
N LEU A 255 -8.37 -21.60 21.79
CA LEU A 255 -9.64 -22.21 22.22
C LEU A 255 -10.08 -21.66 23.59
N ARG A 256 -9.20 -21.71 24.59
CA ARG A 256 -9.51 -21.21 25.95
C ARG A 256 -9.80 -19.71 25.96
N THR A 257 -9.03 -18.91 25.24
CA THR A 257 -9.26 -17.44 25.16
C THR A 257 -10.53 -17.09 24.39
N GLN A 258 -10.92 -17.84 23.36
CA GLN A 258 -12.14 -17.54 22.58
C GLN A 258 -13.42 -18.16 23.17
N MET A 259 -13.31 -19.09 24.12
CA MET A 259 -14.43 -19.63 24.89
C MET A 259 -14.80 -18.77 26.12
N SER A 260 -13.91 -17.88 26.58
CA SER A 260 -14.19 -16.98 27.71
C SER A 260 -15.22 -15.89 27.35
N GLU A 261 -15.59 -15.09 28.35
CA GLU A 261 -16.46 -13.91 28.19
C GLU A 261 -15.82 -12.83 27.30
N GLU A 262 -14.49 -12.78 27.24
CA GLU A 262 -13.70 -11.88 26.39
C GLU A 262 -13.53 -12.39 24.94
N GLY A 263 -14.09 -13.57 24.63
CA GLY A 263 -13.95 -14.22 23.33
C GLY A 263 -14.62 -13.44 22.19
N VAL A 264 -13.87 -13.15 21.14
CA VAL A 264 -14.32 -12.38 19.96
C VAL A 264 -15.21 -13.22 19.03
N VAL A 265 -15.19 -14.55 19.15
CA VAL A 265 -16.05 -15.46 18.36
C VAL A 265 -17.46 -15.51 18.95
N PRO A 266 -18.51 -15.07 18.22
CA PRO A 266 -19.88 -15.09 18.72
C PRO A 266 -20.35 -16.51 19.04
N PRO A 267 -21.16 -16.74 20.09
CA PRO A 267 -21.54 -18.08 20.55
C PRO A 267 -22.04 -19.02 19.44
N ALA A 268 -22.87 -18.53 18.52
CA ALA A 268 -23.41 -19.31 17.40
C ALA A 268 -22.34 -19.86 16.43
N TYR A 269 -21.18 -19.21 16.34
CA TYR A 269 -20.08 -19.58 15.43
C TYR A 269 -19.01 -20.43 16.13
N ARG A 270 -19.01 -20.51 17.47
CA ARG A 270 -18.01 -21.25 18.27
C ARG A 270 -17.90 -22.74 17.89
N PRO A 271 -18.99 -23.52 17.72
CA PRO A 271 -18.88 -24.94 17.37
C PRO A 271 -18.22 -25.21 16.02
N ARG A 272 -18.27 -24.23 15.11
CA ARG A 272 -17.70 -24.33 13.76
C ARG A 272 -16.26 -23.81 13.73
N TRP A 273 -15.98 -22.65 14.34
CA TRP A 273 -14.69 -21.97 14.28
C TRP A 273 -13.67 -22.34 15.38
N LEU A 274 -14.14 -22.85 16.52
CA LEU A 274 -13.29 -23.29 17.64
C LEU A 274 -13.14 -24.82 17.71
N ASP A 275 -13.49 -25.53 16.64
CA ASP A 275 -13.09 -26.93 16.46
C ASP A 275 -11.55 -27.06 16.46
N GLU A 276 -11.03 -28.05 17.18
CA GLU A 276 -9.59 -28.29 17.33
C GLU A 276 -8.90 -28.44 15.97
N ASN A 277 -9.55 -29.12 15.02
CA ASN A 277 -8.96 -29.35 13.71
C ASN A 277 -8.92 -28.06 12.88
N VAL A 278 -9.93 -27.21 12.97
CA VAL A 278 -9.90 -25.87 12.38
C VAL A 278 -8.76 -25.06 12.98
N LEU A 279 -8.63 -25.00 14.31
CA LEU A 279 -7.59 -24.20 14.98
C LEU A 279 -6.17 -24.66 14.64
N ILE A 280 -5.89 -25.97 14.58
CA ILE A 280 -4.57 -26.46 14.16
C ILE A 280 -4.32 -26.16 12.67
N ASP A 281 -5.32 -26.26 11.80
CA ASP A 281 -5.15 -25.89 10.38
C ASP A 281 -4.92 -24.37 10.20
N LEU A 282 -5.42 -23.53 11.13
CA LEU A 282 -5.09 -22.11 11.18
C LEU A 282 -3.65 -21.88 11.64
N ALA A 283 -3.16 -22.61 12.65
CA ALA A 283 -1.76 -22.58 13.07
C ALA A 283 -0.80 -22.97 11.92
N GLN A 284 -1.15 -24.00 11.15
CA GLN A 284 -0.41 -24.41 9.95
C GLN A 284 -0.36 -23.30 8.89
N LYS A 285 -1.44 -22.54 8.70
CA LYS A 285 -1.50 -21.40 7.79
C LYS A 285 -0.73 -20.17 8.30
N SER A 286 -0.50 -20.05 9.61
CA SER A 286 0.33 -19.00 10.21
C SER A 286 1.83 -19.29 10.12
N TRP A 287 2.24 -20.58 10.09
CA TRP A 287 3.64 -20.99 10.08
C TRP A 287 4.53 -20.37 8.98
N PRO A 288 4.09 -20.25 7.70
CA PRO A 288 4.92 -19.66 6.65
C PRO A 288 5.36 -18.23 6.96
N GLY A 289 4.52 -17.45 7.66
CA GLY A 289 4.86 -16.09 8.09
C GLY A 289 5.99 -16.07 9.13
N MET A 290 5.94 -16.97 10.14
CA MET A 290 7.01 -17.10 11.13
C MET A 290 8.32 -17.58 10.49
N LYS A 291 8.23 -18.58 9.61
CA LYS A 291 9.39 -19.10 8.88
C LYS A 291 10.01 -18.06 7.94
N ALA A 292 9.21 -17.20 7.30
CA ALA A 292 9.72 -16.11 6.47
C ALA A 292 10.48 -15.05 7.28
N VAL A 293 10.04 -14.74 8.51
CA VAL A 293 10.79 -13.84 9.42
C VAL A 293 12.14 -14.47 9.78
N TRP A 294 12.16 -15.74 10.19
CA TRP A 294 13.41 -16.46 10.48
C TRP A 294 14.35 -16.54 9.26
N GLN A 295 13.83 -16.87 8.07
CA GLN A 295 14.61 -16.90 6.83
C GLN A 295 15.19 -15.52 6.47
N THR A 296 14.42 -14.45 6.68
CA THR A 296 14.90 -13.07 6.48
C THR A 296 16.04 -12.77 7.43
N GLN A 297 15.93 -13.13 8.71
CA GLN A 297 16.98 -12.91 9.70
C GLN A 297 18.25 -13.74 9.45
N VAL A 298 18.10 -14.98 8.99
CA VAL A 298 19.24 -15.84 8.57
C VAL A 298 19.93 -15.30 7.32
N HIS A 299 19.20 -14.58 6.46
CA HIS A 299 19.79 -13.89 5.31
C HIS A 299 20.46 -12.58 5.72
N ASP A 300 19.77 -11.74 6.51
CA ASP A 300 20.27 -10.48 7.05
C ASP A 300 21.55 -10.69 7.90
N ALA A 301 21.67 -11.81 8.62
CA ALA A 301 22.88 -12.17 9.35
C ALA A 301 24.07 -12.55 8.45
N LYS A 302 23.85 -12.84 7.15
CA LYS A 302 24.90 -13.17 6.19
C LYS A 302 25.38 -11.96 5.38
N ASP A 303 24.49 -11.01 5.11
CA ASP A 303 24.79 -9.80 4.31
C ASP A 303 24.79 -8.51 5.14
N ASN A 304 24.75 -8.62 6.47
CA ASN A 304 24.56 -7.53 7.44
C ASN A 304 23.29 -6.69 7.19
N GLY A 305 22.25 -7.32 6.62
CA GLY A 305 20.96 -6.72 6.31
C GLY A 305 20.97 -5.86 5.04
N ALA A 306 22.01 -5.94 4.20
CA ALA A 306 22.17 -5.09 3.02
C ALA A 306 21.00 -5.21 2.03
N ALA A 307 20.61 -6.43 1.64
CA ALA A 307 19.52 -6.68 0.71
C ALA A 307 18.15 -6.30 1.30
N SER A 308 17.96 -6.46 2.61
CA SER A 308 16.73 -6.04 3.30
C SER A 308 16.66 -4.51 3.48
N ALA A 309 17.80 -3.85 3.70
CA ALA A 309 17.89 -2.39 3.69
C ALA A 309 17.59 -1.83 2.29
N LEU A 310 18.19 -2.40 1.23
CA LEU A 310 17.94 -2.03 -0.16
C LEU A 310 16.46 -2.19 -0.53
N ARG A 311 15.86 -3.37 -0.28
CA ARG A 311 14.42 -3.62 -0.52
C ARG A 311 13.53 -2.62 0.23
N ARG A 312 13.86 -2.29 1.49
CA ARG A 312 13.13 -1.29 2.29
C ARG A 312 13.26 0.13 1.72
N ARG A 313 14.41 0.48 1.12
CA ARG A 313 14.64 1.79 0.48
C ARG A 313 13.92 1.89 -0.86
N GLN A 314 14.02 0.85 -1.70
CA GLN A 314 13.27 0.72 -2.96
C GLN A 314 11.74 0.77 -2.72
N GLY A 315 11.24 0.06 -1.70
CA GLY A 315 9.83 0.12 -1.30
C GLY A 315 9.35 1.54 -0.95
N LYS A 316 10.13 2.29 -0.17
CA LYS A 316 9.84 3.70 0.13
C LYS A 316 9.88 4.60 -1.10
N ARG A 317 10.78 4.35 -2.06
CA ARG A 317 10.79 5.08 -3.34
C ARG A 317 9.55 4.78 -4.17
N ARG A 318 9.13 3.51 -4.25
CA ARG A 318 7.90 3.10 -4.94
C ARG A 318 6.66 3.75 -4.31
N GLU A 319 6.55 3.73 -2.99
CA GLU A 319 5.47 4.41 -2.26
C GLU A 319 5.40 5.90 -2.60
N ARG A 320 6.55 6.60 -2.59
CA ARG A 320 6.62 8.03 -2.98
C ARG A 320 6.26 8.27 -4.44
N ARG A 321 6.64 7.38 -5.37
CA ARG A 321 6.24 7.46 -6.78
C ARG A 321 4.73 7.29 -6.96
N ASN A 322 4.11 6.33 -6.27
CA ASN A 322 2.65 6.15 -6.31
C ASN A 322 1.94 7.41 -5.79
N ILE A 323 2.39 7.94 -4.65
CA ILE A 323 1.86 9.20 -4.09
C ILE A 323 2.04 10.38 -5.05
N ALA A 324 3.21 10.50 -5.68
CA ALA A 324 3.48 11.56 -6.65
C ALA A 324 2.57 11.48 -7.88
N ALA A 325 2.33 10.27 -8.40
CA ALA A 325 1.32 10.04 -9.43
C ALA A 325 -0.05 10.50 -8.94
N ASP A 326 -0.52 10.03 -7.78
CA ASP A 326 -1.83 10.41 -7.22
C ASP A 326 -2.00 11.93 -6.96
N GLN A 327 -0.90 12.64 -6.68
CA GLN A 327 -0.90 14.11 -6.60
C GLN A 327 -1.04 14.77 -7.98
N ILE A 328 -0.37 14.24 -9.00
CA ILE A 328 -0.47 14.73 -10.39
C ILE A 328 -1.84 14.41 -10.96
N ARG A 329 -2.35 13.18 -10.80
CA ARG A 329 -3.70 12.74 -11.19
C ARG A 329 -4.78 13.74 -10.75
N LYS A 330 -4.65 14.28 -9.54
CA LYS A 330 -5.54 15.32 -8.99
C LYS A 330 -5.28 16.72 -9.55
N GLY A 331 -4.01 17.12 -9.69
CA GLY A 331 -3.66 18.47 -10.15
C GLY A 331 -3.90 18.70 -11.65
N ILE A 332 -3.77 17.68 -12.50
CA ILE A 332 -4.06 17.78 -13.94
C ILE A 332 -5.54 18.08 -14.26
N LYS A 333 -6.44 18.13 -13.26
CA LYS A 333 -7.86 18.40 -13.46
C LYS A 333 -8.08 19.79 -14.08
N GLU A 334 -7.45 20.83 -13.53
CA GLU A 334 -7.51 22.19 -14.08
C GLU A 334 -6.97 22.23 -15.52
N PHE A 335 -5.82 21.59 -15.75
CA PHE A 335 -5.23 21.44 -17.09
C PHE A 335 -6.17 20.74 -18.08
N CYS A 336 -6.92 19.71 -17.65
CA CYS A 336 -7.90 19.03 -18.50
C CYS A 336 -9.12 19.90 -18.78
N GLU A 337 -9.58 20.69 -17.81
CA GLU A 337 -10.69 21.65 -17.98
C GLU A 337 -10.31 22.74 -18.98
N ASP A 338 -9.16 23.39 -18.80
CA ASP A 338 -8.60 24.42 -19.70
C ASP A 338 -8.45 23.93 -21.15
N ASN A 339 -8.05 22.67 -21.33
CA ASN A 339 -7.84 22.06 -22.65
C ASN A 339 -9.06 21.29 -23.17
N GLN A 340 -10.20 21.29 -22.47
CA GLN A 340 -11.41 20.54 -22.84
C GLN A 340 -11.12 19.06 -23.11
N LEU A 341 -10.47 18.39 -22.16
CA LEU A 341 -10.07 16.98 -22.23
C LEU A 341 -10.86 16.14 -21.21
N ASN A 342 -11.05 14.86 -21.51
CA ASN A 342 -11.62 13.93 -20.54
C ASN A 342 -10.56 13.57 -19.49
N HIS A 343 -10.66 14.18 -18.31
CA HIS A 343 -9.74 13.99 -17.18
C HIS A 343 -9.46 12.51 -16.86
N ALA A 344 -10.48 11.65 -16.85
CA ALA A 344 -10.31 10.22 -16.54
C ALA A 344 -9.51 9.44 -17.61
N LEU A 345 -9.58 9.85 -18.88
CA LEU A 345 -8.77 9.25 -19.94
C LEU A 345 -7.34 9.81 -19.94
N VAL A 346 -7.19 11.12 -19.72
CA VAL A 346 -5.87 11.77 -19.61
C VAL A 346 -5.09 11.21 -18.41
N GLU A 347 -5.76 11.01 -17.27
CA GLU A 347 -5.15 10.42 -16.07
C GLU A 347 -4.55 9.04 -16.36
N LEU A 348 -5.32 8.18 -17.05
CA LEU A 348 -4.96 6.81 -17.36
C LEU A 348 -3.85 6.70 -18.41
N GLU A 349 -3.78 7.63 -19.36
CA GLU A 349 -2.78 7.63 -20.43
C GLU A 349 -1.51 8.40 -20.10
N LEU A 350 -1.59 9.56 -19.41
CA LEU A 350 -0.45 10.46 -19.15
C LEU A 350 0.13 10.39 -17.73
N VAL A 351 -0.52 9.71 -16.77
CA VAL A 351 -0.04 9.65 -15.38
C VAL A 351 0.19 8.22 -14.89
N ASN A 352 1.41 7.74 -15.09
CA ASN A 352 1.89 6.46 -14.57
C ASN A 352 2.94 6.65 -13.45
N GLU A 353 2.81 5.91 -12.35
CA GLU A 353 3.76 5.89 -11.23
C GLU A 353 5.19 5.55 -11.63
N GLU A 354 5.40 4.84 -12.74
CA GLU A 354 6.72 4.51 -13.23
C GLU A 354 7.44 5.65 -13.91
N TRP A 355 6.69 6.60 -14.49
CA TRP A 355 7.24 7.81 -15.09
C TRP A 355 7.62 8.86 -14.05
N MET A 356 7.18 8.70 -12.80
CA MET A 356 7.48 9.64 -11.73
C MET A 356 8.97 9.62 -11.36
N GLY A 357 9.55 10.81 -11.21
CA GLY A 357 10.86 11.00 -10.62
C GLY A 357 10.97 10.43 -9.20
N GLU A 358 12.19 10.13 -8.78
CA GLU A 358 12.44 9.55 -7.46
C GLU A 358 12.64 10.61 -6.39
N GLU A 359 12.20 10.31 -5.18
CA GLU A 359 12.39 11.18 -4.02
C GLU A 359 13.38 10.52 -3.04
N TRP A 360 14.56 11.12 -2.88
CA TRP A 360 15.69 10.63 -2.07
C TRP A 360 15.75 11.38 -0.73
N SER A 361 16.34 10.79 0.32
CA SER A 361 16.39 11.40 1.68
C SER A 361 17.80 11.44 2.24
N GLY A 362 18.74 11.87 1.40
CA GLY A 362 20.19 11.87 1.57
C GLY A 362 20.85 11.74 0.20
N ASP A 363 22.15 11.98 0.17
CA ASP A 363 23.01 11.94 -1.02
C ASP A 363 23.00 10.55 -1.67
N GLU A 364 23.33 9.55 -0.83
CA GLU A 364 23.27 8.12 -1.11
C GLU A 364 22.35 7.42 -0.10
N GLU A 365 21.08 7.26 -0.47
CA GLU A 365 20.06 6.44 0.23
C GLU A 365 19.89 6.63 1.76
N GLY A 366 20.35 7.75 2.31
CA GLY A 366 20.21 8.07 3.74
C GLY A 366 21.47 8.61 4.38
N ILE A 367 22.64 8.54 3.71
CA ILE A 367 23.82 9.31 4.10
C ILE A 367 23.51 10.78 3.79
N GLN A 368 23.34 11.60 4.84
CA GLN A 368 23.04 13.02 4.73
C GLN A 368 24.34 13.81 4.84
N THR A 369 25.13 13.78 3.77
CA THR A 369 26.43 14.46 3.68
C THR A 369 26.28 15.96 3.96
N PRO A 370 27.33 16.64 4.48
CA PRO A 370 27.33 18.10 4.61
C PRO A 370 27.08 18.81 3.27
N ALA A 371 27.61 18.27 2.17
CA ALA A 371 27.37 18.77 0.82
C ALA A 371 25.88 18.74 0.45
N TRP A 372 25.21 17.60 0.59
CA TRP A 372 23.77 17.47 0.31
C TRP A 372 22.92 18.44 1.15
N ARG A 373 23.25 18.58 2.44
CA ARG A 373 22.60 19.55 3.35
C ARG A 373 22.80 20.99 2.89
N GLN A 374 24.02 21.35 2.47
CA GLN A 374 24.34 22.68 1.96
C GLN A 374 23.58 22.96 0.65
N SER A 375 23.51 22.02 -0.29
CA SER A 375 22.74 22.18 -1.53
C SER A 375 21.23 22.33 -1.29
N LEU A 376 20.67 21.63 -0.30
CA LEU A 376 19.27 21.84 0.12
C LEU A 376 19.03 23.25 0.70
N PHE A 377 20.00 23.77 1.44
CA PHE A 377 19.96 25.12 2.01
C PHE A 377 20.10 26.20 0.93
N GLU A 378 21.00 26.03 -0.03
CA GLU A 378 21.18 26.91 -1.20
C GLU A 378 19.93 26.96 -2.08
N LYS A 379 19.17 25.85 -2.18
CA LYS A 379 17.85 25.80 -2.82
C LYS A 379 16.71 26.33 -1.94
N GLY A 380 17.00 26.94 -0.79
CA GLY A 380 16.01 27.49 0.14
C GLY A 380 15.05 26.47 0.76
N SER A 381 15.32 25.17 0.60
CA SER A 381 14.39 24.10 0.97
C SER A 381 14.50 23.67 2.44
N ILE A 382 15.61 24.01 3.10
CA ILE A 382 15.80 23.86 4.55
C ILE A 382 16.42 25.14 5.13
N SER A 383 16.24 25.37 6.44
CA SER A 383 16.88 26.49 7.13
C SER A 383 18.34 26.21 7.46
N ALA A 384 19.12 27.26 7.74
CA ALA A 384 20.51 27.12 8.21
C ALA A 384 20.60 26.24 9.48
N HIS A 385 19.68 26.41 10.42
CA HIS A 385 19.56 25.53 11.59
C HIS A 385 19.40 24.05 11.21
N MET A 386 18.56 23.73 10.22
CA MET A 386 18.38 22.35 9.75
C MET A 386 19.62 21.80 9.05
N ARG A 387 20.36 22.63 8.31
CA ARG A 387 21.65 22.26 7.69
C ARG A 387 22.67 21.87 8.77
N ASP A 388 22.84 22.74 9.76
CA ASP A 388 23.90 22.67 10.78
C ASP A 388 23.56 21.71 11.95
N SER A 389 22.30 21.31 12.09
CA SER A 389 21.86 20.36 13.11
C SER A 389 22.56 18.99 12.98
N PRO A 390 23.13 18.40 14.05
CA PRO A 390 23.69 17.05 14.01
C PRO A 390 22.62 15.97 13.77
N GLY A 391 21.35 16.30 14.02
CA GLY A 391 20.21 15.43 13.77
C GLY A 391 19.95 15.15 12.28
N ARG A 392 19.03 14.22 12.03
CA ARG A 392 18.61 13.85 10.68
C ARG A 392 17.66 14.89 10.09
N VAL A 393 17.97 15.39 8.90
CA VAL A 393 17.15 16.35 8.16
C VAL A 393 15.95 15.63 7.53
N GLU A 394 14.74 16.12 7.80
CA GLU A 394 13.47 15.58 7.28
C GLU A 394 13.13 16.07 5.85
N ALA A 395 14.14 16.33 5.01
CA ALA A 395 13.98 16.81 3.64
C ALA A 395 14.04 15.69 2.59
N LEU A 396 13.55 15.99 1.39
CA LEU A 396 13.60 15.13 0.22
C LEU A 396 14.26 15.84 -0.96
N GLU A 397 15.12 15.13 -1.66
CA GLU A 397 15.66 15.52 -2.96
C GLU A 397 14.80 14.90 -4.05
N LEU A 398 14.43 15.69 -5.05
CA LEU A 398 13.76 15.23 -6.26
C LEU A 398 14.79 14.91 -7.34
N ARG A 399 14.70 13.72 -7.94
CA ARG A 399 15.55 13.31 -9.08
C ARG A 399 14.69 12.96 -10.30
N ARG A 400 14.85 13.73 -11.38
CA ARG A 400 14.21 13.48 -12.69
C ARG A 400 14.70 12.15 -13.27
N PRO A 401 13.85 11.30 -13.88
CA PRO A 401 14.32 10.13 -14.62
C PRO A 401 15.22 10.58 -15.78
N VAL A 402 16.40 9.98 -15.94
CA VAL A 402 17.43 10.47 -16.89
C VAL A 402 16.90 10.60 -18.33
N TRP A 403 16.04 9.66 -18.72
CA TRP A 403 15.37 9.59 -20.02
C TRP A 403 14.25 10.62 -20.23
N MET A 404 13.72 11.26 -19.19
CA MET A 404 12.54 12.16 -19.29
C MET A 404 12.93 13.56 -19.79
N HIS A 405 12.11 14.16 -20.64
CA HIS A 405 12.30 15.54 -21.11
C HIS A 405 12.32 16.54 -19.93
N PRO A 406 13.32 17.45 -19.82
CA PRO A 406 13.42 18.39 -18.69
C PRO A 406 12.17 19.25 -18.49
N ASN A 407 11.61 19.83 -19.56
CA ASN A 407 10.42 20.68 -19.45
C ASN A 407 9.16 19.90 -19.05
N LEU A 408 9.03 18.63 -19.44
CA LEU A 408 7.95 17.76 -18.98
C LEU A 408 8.08 17.44 -17.48
N TRP A 409 9.31 17.35 -16.97
CA TRP A 409 9.57 17.19 -15.54
C TRP A 409 9.18 18.45 -14.75
N GLU A 410 9.48 19.65 -15.27
CA GLU A 410 8.97 20.90 -14.68
C GLU A 410 7.44 20.96 -14.72
N TRP A 411 6.83 20.57 -15.84
CA TRP A 411 5.37 20.47 -15.97
C TRP A 411 4.79 19.52 -14.93
N PHE A 412 5.31 18.29 -14.79
CA PHE A 412 4.87 17.35 -13.76
C PHE A 412 5.03 17.90 -12.33
N LYS A 413 6.09 18.67 -12.03
CA LYS A 413 6.23 19.34 -10.73
C LYS A 413 5.15 20.40 -10.52
N ALA A 414 4.84 21.21 -11.53
CA ALA A 414 3.77 22.21 -11.47
C ALA A 414 2.36 21.57 -11.31
N GLN A 415 2.12 20.39 -11.89
CA GLN A 415 0.85 19.66 -11.76
C GLN A 415 0.71 18.90 -10.42
N ARG A 416 1.67 18.92 -9.50
CA ARG A 416 1.53 18.23 -8.20
C ARG A 416 0.57 18.98 -7.28
N ALA A 417 -0.66 18.48 -7.15
CA ALA A 417 -1.57 18.96 -6.12
C ALA A 417 -0.94 18.79 -4.72
N GLY A 418 -0.90 19.89 -3.95
CA GLY A 418 -0.49 19.85 -2.55
C GLY A 418 -1.39 18.91 -1.73
N ARG A 419 -0.85 18.35 -0.64
CA ARG A 419 -1.67 17.47 0.22
C ARG A 419 -2.86 18.23 0.83
N PRO A 420 -4.02 17.58 1.01
CA PRO A 420 -5.15 18.18 1.70
C PRO A 420 -4.75 18.71 3.09
N ARG A 421 -5.20 19.93 3.41
CA ARG A 421 -4.91 20.65 4.68
C ARG A 421 -5.26 19.88 5.96
N THR A 422 -5.99 18.77 5.85
CA THR A 422 -6.47 17.94 6.95
C THR A 422 -5.48 16.87 7.44
N GLN A 423 -4.29 16.71 6.83
CA GLN A 423 -3.30 15.73 7.30
C GLN A 423 -2.55 16.18 8.57
N LYS A 424 -2.44 15.26 9.54
CA LYS A 424 -1.80 15.48 10.86
C LYS A 424 -0.29 15.71 10.84
N LYS A 425 0.39 15.54 9.70
CA LYS A 425 1.85 15.75 9.58
C LYS A 425 2.12 16.74 8.45
N PRO A 426 3.01 17.72 8.65
CA PRO A 426 3.40 18.64 7.59
C PRO A 426 4.07 17.88 6.45
N GLU A 427 3.91 18.41 5.24
CA GLU A 427 4.58 17.89 4.06
C GLU A 427 6.10 18.14 4.15
N LYS A 428 6.90 17.16 3.74
CA LYS A 428 8.36 17.27 3.79
C LYS A 428 8.87 18.26 2.73
N PRO A 429 9.80 19.16 3.07
CA PRO A 429 10.40 20.05 2.09
C PRO A 429 11.09 19.24 0.99
N ARG A 430 10.95 19.71 -0.24
CA ARG A 430 11.45 19.08 -1.45
C ARG A 430 12.29 20.06 -2.24
N ALA A 431 13.51 19.65 -2.62
CA ALA A 431 14.38 20.40 -3.50
C ALA A 431 14.64 19.62 -4.78
N ASP A 432 14.67 20.30 -5.93
CA ASP A 432 15.31 19.76 -7.13
C ASP A 432 16.78 20.19 -7.13
N LEU A 433 17.68 19.23 -6.94
CA LEU A 433 19.12 19.45 -6.94
C LEU A 433 19.75 19.30 -8.34
N GLY A 434 18.97 18.99 -9.37
CA GLY A 434 19.44 18.74 -10.74
C GLY A 434 19.96 17.32 -10.99
N ASN A 435 20.09 16.50 -9.95
CA ASN A 435 20.47 15.09 -10.06
C ASN A 435 19.38 14.26 -10.76
N VAL A 436 19.81 13.17 -11.42
CA VAL A 436 18.93 12.27 -12.16
C VAL A 436 18.80 10.90 -11.50
N SER A 437 17.69 10.22 -11.75
CA SER A 437 17.52 8.79 -11.48
C SER A 437 17.75 8.00 -12.75
N HIS A 438 18.52 6.92 -12.66
CA HIS A 438 18.79 6.00 -13.77
C HIS A 438 17.72 4.89 -13.91
N ARG A 439 16.66 4.93 -13.10
CA ARG A 439 15.56 3.95 -13.20
C ARG A 439 14.85 4.05 -14.55
N MET A 440 14.80 2.91 -15.24
CA MET A 440 13.97 2.70 -16.42
C MET A 440 12.56 2.27 -16.00
N PRO A 441 11.49 2.75 -16.66
CA PRO A 441 10.14 2.23 -16.51
C PRO A 441 9.94 0.93 -17.30
N GLU A 442 9.09 0.05 -16.80
CA GLU A 442 8.56 -1.12 -17.50
C GLU A 442 7.42 -0.69 -18.46
N VAL A 443 6.61 0.27 -18.03
CA VAL A 443 5.60 0.93 -18.87
C VAL A 443 6.28 1.96 -19.76
N ILE A 444 6.42 1.67 -21.06
CA ILE A 444 7.09 2.55 -22.01
C ILE A 444 6.35 3.91 -22.12
N PRO A 445 7.04 5.05 -21.91
CA PRO A 445 6.48 6.39 -22.10
C PRO A 445 6.28 6.71 -23.60
N PHE A 446 5.53 7.77 -23.90
CA PHE A 446 5.42 8.28 -25.27
C PHE A 446 6.71 8.97 -25.72
N ASP A 447 7.01 8.93 -27.02
CA ASP A 447 8.28 9.45 -27.55
C ASP A 447 8.50 10.94 -27.25
N PHE A 448 7.44 11.77 -27.18
CA PHE A 448 7.54 13.19 -26.81
C PHE A 448 7.97 13.41 -25.35
N MET A 449 7.83 12.41 -24.49
CA MET A 449 8.23 12.46 -23.09
C MET A 449 9.74 12.23 -22.91
N LEU A 450 10.45 11.82 -23.97
CA LEU A 450 11.86 11.51 -23.92
C LEU A 450 12.73 12.78 -24.04
N ASN A 451 13.84 12.80 -23.32
CA ASN A 451 14.91 13.76 -23.52
C ASN A 451 15.58 13.47 -24.88
N PRO A 452 15.62 14.41 -25.84
CA PRO A 452 16.13 14.16 -27.19
C PRO A 452 17.58 13.67 -27.22
N GLN A 453 18.45 14.20 -26.35
CA GLN A 453 19.85 13.80 -26.26
C GLN A 453 19.99 12.36 -25.72
N TRP A 454 19.17 11.99 -24.74
CA TRP A 454 19.14 10.62 -24.21
C TRP A 454 18.57 9.64 -25.25
N ALA A 455 17.50 10.03 -25.94
CA ALA A 455 16.88 9.24 -27.01
C ALA A 455 17.82 9.03 -28.22
N ALA A 456 18.67 10.01 -28.53
CA ALA A 456 19.66 9.86 -29.60
C ALA A 456 20.87 8.99 -29.20
N THR A 457 21.32 9.05 -27.93
CA THR A 457 22.63 8.48 -27.52
C THR A 457 22.56 7.23 -26.65
N GLN A 458 21.44 6.98 -25.96
CA GLN A 458 21.29 5.85 -25.05
C GLN A 458 20.21 4.87 -25.50
N LEU A 459 19.06 5.36 -25.99
CA LEU A 459 17.98 4.49 -26.45
C LEU A 459 18.40 3.44 -27.49
N PRO A 460 19.27 3.72 -28.49
CA PRO A 460 19.71 2.72 -29.47
C PRO A 460 20.57 1.58 -28.90
N LYS A 461 20.97 1.65 -27.61
CA LYS A 461 21.70 0.59 -26.90
C LYS A 461 20.78 -0.41 -26.22
N TRP A 462 19.48 -0.13 -26.18
CA TRP A 462 18.48 -1.01 -25.57
C TRP A 462 17.88 -1.93 -26.64
N ASP A 463 17.61 -3.17 -26.25
CA ASP A 463 16.92 -4.13 -27.11
C ASP A 463 15.47 -3.67 -27.41
N GLU A 464 15.06 -3.73 -28.68
CA GLU A 464 13.68 -3.45 -29.10
C GLU A 464 12.67 -4.42 -28.47
N SER A 465 13.13 -5.62 -28.04
CA SER A 465 12.32 -6.57 -27.26
C SER A 465 11.98 -6.05 -25.85
N TYR A 466 12.85 -5.19 -25.28
CA TYR A 466 12.66 -4.57 -23.97
C TYR A 466 11.96 -3.21 -24.08
N TRP A 467 12.35 -2.37 -25.05
CA TRP A 467 11.82 -1.00 -25.19
C TRP A 467 11.10 -0.77 -26.53
N LYS A 468 9.87 -1.26 -26.64
CA LYS A 468 9.03 -1.02 -27.82
C LYS A 468 8.47 0.42 -27.82
N ARG A 469 8.98 1.27 -28.71
CA ARG A 469 8.61 2.70 -28.84
C ARG A 469 7.09 2.93 -28.93
N ARG A 470 6.64 4.05 -28.36
CA ARG A 470 5.29 4.60 -28.51
C ARG A 470 5.37 5.88 -29.33
N THR A 471 5.43 5.69 -30.64
CA THR A 471 5.54 6.75 -31.66
C THR A 471 4.25 7.55 -31.89
N GLY A 472 3.12 7.10 -31.33
CA GLY A 472 1.83 7.80 -31.41
C GLY A 472 1.62 8.81 -30.29
N TRP A 473 0.56 9.60 -30.41
CA TRP A 473 0.08 10.47 -29.34
C TRP A 473 -0.85 9.71 -28.37
N PRO A 474 -1.03 10.19 -27.12
CA PRO A 474 -2.11 9.73 -26.26
C PRO A 474 -3.46 10.03 -26.93
N THR A 475 -4.31 9.02 -27.07
CA THR A 475 -5.65 9.10 -27.68
C THR A 475 -6.56 10.11 -26.97
N SER A 476 -6.40 10.26 -25.66
CA SER A 476 -7.07 11.25 -24.81
C SER A 476 -6.86 12.71 -25.23
N LEU A 477 -5.77 13.03 -25.94
CA LEU A 477 -5.49 14.40 -26.43
C LEU A 477 -6.14 14.72 -27.78
N GLY A 478 -6.65 13.70 -28.49
CA GLY A 478 -7.30 13.84 -29.79
C GLY A 478 -6.47 14.57 -30.85
N THR A 479 -7.13 15.30 -31.74
CA THR A 479 -6.49 16.05 -32.84
C THR A 479 -5.59 17.20 -32.38
N ARG A 480 -5.71 17.63 -31.12
CA ARG A 480 -4.90 18.73 -30.54
C ARG A 480 -3.60 18.26 -29.89
N ALA A 481 -3.31 16.96 -29.91
CA ALA A 481 -2.17 16.36 -29.20
C ALA A 481 -0.83 17.07 -29.43
N GLN A 482 -0.50 17.43 -30.67
CA GLN A 482 0.76 18.11 -30.99
C GLN A 482 0.85 19.51 -30.35
N HIS A 483 -0.23 20.29 -30.36
CA HIS A 483 -0.28 21.61 -29.71
C HIS A 483 -0.21 21.48 -28.18
N ILE A 484 -0.98 20.55 -27.62
CA ILE A 484 -1.06 20.33 -26.18
C ILE A 484 0.30 19.85 -25.62
N THR A 485 0.92 18.87 -26.26
CA THR A 485 2.25 18.39 -25.86
C THR A 485 3.33 19.44 -26.09
N ALA A 486 3.25 20.26 -27.15
CA ALA A 486 4.13 21.42 -27.28
C ALA A 486 4.01 22.37 -26.08
N SER A 487 2.80 22.62 -25.55
CA SER A 487 2.63 23.45 -24.34
C SER A 487 3.16 22.79 -23.05
N MET A 488 3.20 21.45 -22.95
CA MET A 488 3.88 20.74 -21.86
C MET A 488 5.40 20.82 -21.97
N LEU A 489 5.93 20.97 -23.20
CA LEU A 489 7.36 20.98 -23.50
C LEU A 489 7.94 22.39 -23.67
N THR A 490 7.12 23.44 -23.75
CA THR A 490 7.59 24.82 -23.60
C THR A 490 8.19 25.02 -22.22
N ALA A 491 9.27 25.80 -22.13
CA ALA A 491 9.88 26.12 -20.84
C ALA A 491 8.84 26.79 -19.93
N PRO A 492 8.74 26.42 -18.64
CA PRO A 492 7.79 27.04 -17.73
C PRO A 492 8.10 28.54 -17.64
N THR A 493 7.12 29.37 -17.97
CA THR A 493 7.23 30.81 -17.74
C THR A 493 7.31 31.04 -16.24
N SER A 494 8.45 31.57 -15.78
CA SER A 494 8.71 31.92 -14.39
C SER A 494 7.73 33.02 -13.95
N GLY A 495 6.56 32.62 -13.44
CA GLY A 495 5.43 33.53 -13.34
C GLY A 495 4.17 32.96 -12.68
N ARG A 496 4.31 32.29 -11.53
CA ARG A 496 3.28 32.20 -10.47
C ARG A 496 3.99 31.91 -9.14
N SER A 497 4.16 32.98 -8.37
CA SER A 497 4.70 33.05 -7.01
C SER A 497 3.68 32.63 -5.96
#